data_AF-A0A9N7RKK2-F1
#
_entry.id   AF-A0A9N7RKK2-F1
#
_cell.length_a   1.000
_cell.length_b   1.000
_cell.length_c   1.000
_cell.angle_alpha   90.00
_cell.angle_beta   90.00
_cell.angle_gamma   90.00
#
_symmetry.space_group_name_H-M   'P 1'
#
loop_
_entity.id
_entity.type
_entity.pdbx_description
1 polymer ?
#
loop_
_entity_poly.entity_id
_entity_poly.type
_entity_poly.pdbx_seq_one_letter_code
_entity_poly.pdbx_strand_id
1 'polypeptide(L)'
;MVRRHTRKVPQPRLPKKDHGGTKDQNLSIYKLRLDLSRPVSRPVISLLDKWIPIIAALNIKAFKLNFLSYTQSYYNLPSAVFLAEFLEELHLSKCRLSPVESVRFESLRTLTLEQVQFDGGTFETKMLGCPLLRRLNLYSWDLRNVRVSEEASPGLKHFDLCDFKRIEGRSIEIDVPYLETVFITGPWIWSHRQSTFLFSRLTRLDLYSVILSSGSFDLLPFGCPTLASLTL
;
A
#
# COMPACT_ATOMS: atom_id res chain seq x y z
N MET A 1 75.22 -48.40 29.46
CA MET A 1 73.82 -48.66 29.10
C MET A 1 72.93 -47.94 30.12
N VAL A 2 72.16 -46.93 29.66
CA VAL A 2 70.86 -46.46 30.21
C VAL A 2 70.86 -45.75 31.58
N ARG A 3 70.22 -44.59 31.82
CA ARG A 3 69.55 -43.53 31.02
C ARG A 3 69.43 -42.30 31.97
N ARG A 4 69.82 -41.12 31.50
CA ARG A 4 69.58 -39.83 32.19
C ARG A 4 68.07 -39.53 32.18
N HIS A 5 67.51 -39.22 33.35
CA HIS A 5 66.13 -38.72 33.50
C HIS A 5 66.09 -37.23 33.15
N THR A 6 65.52 -36.87 32.00
CA THR A 6 65.16 -35.50 31.67
C THR A 6 63.74 -35.20 32.18
N ARG A 7 63.63 -34.22 33.09
CA ARG A 7 62.34 -33.67 33.54
C ARG A 7 61.66 -32.95 32.38
N LYS A 8 60.43 -33.35 32.04
CA LYS A 8 59.55 -32.63 31.10
C LYS A 8 59.02 -31.35 31.74
N VAL A 9 59.19 -30.23 31.04
CA VAL A 9 58.56 -28.93 31.36
C VAL A 9 57.09 -28.98 30.90
N PRO A 10 56.10 -28.44 31.66
CA PRO A 10 54.71 -28.44 31.22
C PRO A 10 54.49 -27.39 30.12
N GLN A 11 53.82 -27.78 29.03
CA GLN A 11 53.37 -26.87 27.99
C GLN A 11 52.17 -26.03 28.49
N PRO A 12 52.08 -24.73 28.13
CA PRO A 12 50.91 -23.91 28.47
C PRO A 12 49.71 -24.31 27.60
N ARG A 13 48.55 -24.48 28.23
CA ARG A 13 47.29 -24.75 27.54
C ARG A 13 46.83 -23.47 26.84
N LEU A 14 46.71 -23.51 25.51
CA LEU A 14 46.06 -22.48 24.71
C LEU A 14 44.58 -22.36 25.11
N PRO A 15 44.03 -21.15 25.24
CA PRO A 15 42.61 -20.98 25.50
C PRO A 15 41.81 -21.44 24.29
N LYS A 16 40.78 -22.27 24.54
CA LYS A 16 39.77 -22.61 23.54
C LYS A 16 39.13 -21.31 23.07
N LYS A 17 39.21 -21.01 21.77
CA LYS A 17 38.36 -19.99 21.14
C LYS A 17 36.93 -20.49 21.27
N ASP A 18 36.18 -19.90 22.19
CA ASP A 18 34.73 -19.92 22.09
C ASP A 18 34.40 -19.17 20.78
N HIS A 19 34.05 -19.94 19.77
CA HIS A 19 33.21 -19.43 18.70
C HIS A 19 31.84 -19.19 19.32
N GLY A 20 31.73 -18.03 19.98
CA GLY A 20 30.45 -17.39 20.21
C GLY A 20 29.83 -17.16 18.84
N GLY A 21 29.18 -18.20 18.32
CA GLY A 21 28.27 -18.09 17.21
C GLY A 21 27.26 -17.06 17.64
N THR A 22 27.33 -15.88 17.04
CA THR A 22 26.20 -14.98 16.99
C THR A 22 25.08 -15.85 16.44
N LYS A 23 24.18 -16.31 17.33
CA LYS A 23 22.89 -16.80 16.91
C LYS A 23 22.30 -15.59 16.19
N ASP A 24 22.34 -15.63 14.86
CA ASP A 24 21.49 -14.82 14.02
C ASP A 24 20.08 -15.17 14.48
N GLN A 25 19.61 -14.46 15.51
CA GLN A 25 18.20 -14.40 15.80
C GLN A 25 17.62 -13.88 14.52
N ASN A 26 16.89 -14.76 13.85
CA ASN A 26 16.18 -14.54 12.61
C ASN A 26 15.19 -13.40 12.88
N LEU A 27 15.69 -12.17 12.91
CA LEU A 27 14.93 -10.94 13.06
C LEU A 27 14.25 -10.77 11.72
N SER A 28 13.19 -11.54 11.51
CA SER A 28 12.33 -11.41 10.35
C SER A 28 11.76 -10.00 10.41
N ILE A 29 12.33 -9.09 9.63
CA ILE A 29 11.77 -7.76 9.44
C ILE A 29 10.38 -7.98 8.85
N TYR A 30 9.35 -7.81 9.65
CA TYR A 30 7.97 -8.00 9.22
C TYR A 30 7.39 -6.71 8.62
N LYS A 31 7.96 -5.57 9.00
CA LYS A 31 7.52 -4.24 8.59
C LYS A 31 8.71 -3.32 8.39
N LEU A 32 8.70 -2.62 7.26
CA LEU A 32 9.68 -1.58 6.95
C LEU A 32 8.94 -0.28 6.66
N ARG A 33 9.36 0.81 7.32
CA ARG A 33 8.87 2.16 7.09
C ARG A 33 10.05 3.08 6.84
N LEU A 34 10.01 3.78 5.71
CA LEU A 34 11.00 4.76 5.30
C LEU A 34 10.32 6.12 5.17
N ASP A 35 10.69 7.07 6.03
CA ASP A 35 10.19 8.44 6.01
C ASP A 35 11.33 9.40 5.60
N LEU A 36 11.14 10.12 4.50
CA LEU A 36 12.18 10.95 3.87
C LEU A 36 11.73 12.42 3.84
N SER A 37 12.41 13.27 4.61
CA SER A 37 11.96 14.63 4.97
C SER A 37 12.63 15.78 4.20
N ARG A 38 13.51 15.50 3.23
CA ARG A 38 14.27 16.53 2.47
C ARG A 38 14.11 16.30 0.96
N PRO A 39 14.41 17.29 0.09
CA PRO A 39 14.57 16.99 -1.33
C PRO A 39 15.58 15.85 -1.45
N VAL A 40 15.13 14.75 -2.06
CA VAL A 40 15.87 13.50 -2.09
C VAL A 40 17.13 13.75 -2.91
N SER A 41 18.27 13.83 -2.24
CA SER A 41 19.54 14.04 -2.94
C SER A 41 19.81 12.83 -3.84
N ARG A 42 20.53 13.02 -4.95
CA ARG A 42 20.86 11.93 -5.89
C ARG A 42 21.41 10.67 -5.19
N PRO A 43 22.30 10.77 -4.17
CA PRO A 43 22.76 9.58 -3.44
C PRO A 43 21.65 8.80 -2.73
N VAL A 44 20.66 9.49 -2.15
CA VAL A 44 19.52 8.83 -1.48
C VAL A 44 18.63 8.13 -2.50
N ILE A 45 18.36 8.76 -3.65
CA ILE A 45 17.63 8.14 -4.76
C ILE A 45 18.35 6.86 -5.19
N SER A 46 19.66 6.93 -5.44
CA SER A 46 20.46 5.77 -5.86
C SER A 46 20.52 4.65 -4.81
N LEU A 47 20.40 4.98 -3.53
CA LEU A 47 20.28 3.97 -2.46
C LEU A 47 18.90 3.30 -2.49
N LEU A 48 17.83 4.07 -2.64
CA LEU A 48 16.47 3.54 -2.75
C LEU A 48 16.33 2.63 -3.97
N ASP A 49 16.87 3.01 -5.12
CA ASP A 49 16.82 2.21 -6.34
C ASP A 49 17.49 0.84 -6.15
N LYS A 50 18.49 0.74 -5.27
CA LYS A 50 19.13 -0.52 -4.89
C LYS A 50 18.37 -1.28 -3.82
N TRP A 51 17.75 -0.57 -2.88
CA TRP A 51 17.08 -1.19 -1.73
C TRP A 51 15.70 -1.71 -2.06
N ILE A 52 14.91 -1.03 -2.91
CA ILE A 52 13.55 -1.43 -3.24
C ILE A 52 13.48 -2.88 -3.79
N PRO A 53 14.34 -3.31 -4.74
CA PRO A 53 14.36 -4.70 -5.18
C PRO A 53 14.70 -5.70 -4.07
N ILE A 54 15.62 -5.33 -3.17
CA ILE A 54 16.00 -6.17 -2.03
C ILE A 54 14.80 -6.30 -1.07
N ILE A 55 14.14 -5.18 -0.77
CA ILE A 55 12.96 -5.12 0.09
C ILE A 55 11.83 -5.98 -0.47
N ALA A 56 11.61 -5.95 -1.79
CA ALA A 56 10.60 -6.79 -2.43
C ALA A 56 10.92 -8.29 -2.35
N ALA A 57 12.21 -8.65 -2.33
CA ALA A 57 12.69 -10.03 -2.18
C ALA A 57 12.75 -10.49 -0.71
N LEU A 58 12.82 -9.55 0.24
CA LEU A 58 12.62 -9.84 1.65
C LEU A 58 11.12 -10.05 1.83
N ASN A 59 10.69 -11.21 2.32
CA ASN A 59 9.29 -11.58 2.54
C ASN A 59 8.62 -10.75 3.66
N ILE A 60 8.70 -9.43 3.57
CA ILE A 60 8.13 -8.49 4.51
C ILE A 60 6.62 -8.40 4.31
N LYS A 61 5.88 -8.19 5.39
CA LYS A 61 4.42 -8.10 5.36
C LYS A 61 3.93 -6.67 5.19
N ALA A 62 4.72 -5.67 5.57
CA ALA A 62 4.30 -4.28 5.49
C ALA A 62 5.44 -3.38 5.00
N PHE A 63 5.18 -2.61 3.95
CA PHE A 63 6.11 -1.64 3.40
C PHE A 63 5.47 -0.27 3.31
N LYS A 64 6.14 0.73 3.90
CA LYS A 64 5.72 2.14 3.82
C LYS A 64 6.87 2.99 3.33
N LEU A 65 6.65 3.72 2.25
CA LEU A 65 7.60 4.69 1.72
C LEU A 65 6.93 6.06 1.66
N ASN A 66 7.44 6.99 2.47
CA ASN A 66 6.89 8.33 2.62
C ASN A 66 7.91 9.39 2.24
N PHE A 67 7.54 10.28 1.33
CA PHE A 67 8.30 11.52 1.08
C PHE A 67 7.53 12.71 1.65
N LEU A 68 8.02 13.25 2.78
CA LEU A 68 7.35 14.28 3.56
C LEU A 68 7.53 15.69 2.98
N SER A 69 8.44 15.87 2.03
CA SER A 69 8.73 17.17 1.39
C SER A 69 7.55 17.67 0.56
N TYR A 70 7.18 18.95 0.67
CA TYR A 70 6.11 19.57 -0.14
C TYR A 70 6.51 19.88 -1.59
N THR A 71 7.70 19.46 -2.03
CA THR A 71 8.15 19.61 -3.41
C THR A 71 7.34 18.76 -4.38
N GLN A 72 7.15 19.25 -5.61
CA GLN A 72 6.39 18.54 -6.66
C GLN A 72 7.10 17.33 -7.29
N SER A 73 8.34 17.03 -6.90
CA SER A 73 9.09 15.91 -7.48
C SER A 73 8.60 14.57 -6.92
N TYR A 74 8.12 13.70 -7.81
CA TYR A 74 7.74 12.32 -7.48
C TYR A 74 8.96 11.40 -7.61
N TYR A 75 9.09 10.43 -6.71
CA TYR A 75 10.09 9.37 -6.84
C TYR A 75 9.62 8.31 -7.83
N ASN A 76 10.42 8.03 -8.86
CA ASN A 76 10.13 6.94 -9.79
C ASN A 76 10.34 5.61 -9.06
N LEU A 77 9.24 4.97 -8.68
CA LEU A 77 9.27 3.75 -7.89
C LEU A 77 9.70 2.57 -8.77
N PRO A 78 10.75 1.81 -8.39
CA PRO A 78 11.15 0.62 -9.12
C PRO A 78 10.02 -0.42 -9.15
N SER A 79 9.79 -1.00 -10.33
CA SER A 79 8.71 -1.98 -10.55
C SER A 79 8.85 -3.25 -9.71
N ALA A 80 10.05 -3.55 -9.21
CA ALA A 80 10.31 -4.70 -8.35
C ALA A 80 9.38 -4.76 -7.12
N VAL A 81 8.94 -3.62 -6.59
CA VAL A 81 8.01 -3.57 -5.45
C VAL A 81 6.69 -4.31 -5.71
N PHE A 82 6.25 -4.36 -6.98
CA PHE A 82 4.99 -5.01 -7.37
C PHE A 82 5.09 -6.53 -7.46
N LEU A 83 6.29 -7.09 -7.25
CA LEU A 83 6.56 -8.52 -7.24
C LEU A 83 6.59 -9.09 -5.82
N ALA A 84 6.31 -8.29 -4.79
CA ALA A 84 6.35 -8.72 -3.39
C ALA A 84 5.10 -9.54 -3.01
N GLU A 85 5.17 -10.86 -3.20
CA GLU A 85 4.05 -11.81 -3.03
C GLU A 85 3.50 -11.88 -1.59
N PHE A 86 4.36 -11.71 -0.60
CA PHE A 86 4.02 -11.79 0.83
C PHE A 86 3.58 -10.46 1.45
N LEU A 87 3.55 -9.38 0.66
CA LEU A 87 3.22 -8.06 1.16
C LEU A 87 1.73 -7.98 1.48
N GLU A 88 1.38 -7.69 2.72
CA GLU A 88 0.01 -7.52 3.21
C GLU A 88 -0.42 -6.04 3.28
N GLU A 89 0.53 -5.13 3.50
CA GLU A 89 0.31 -3.68 3.58
C GLU A 89 1.33 -2.93 2.70
N LEU A 90 0.84 -2.13 1.75
CA LEU A 90 1.64 -1.21 0.95
C LEU A 90 1.15 0.22 1.15
N HIS A 91 2.05 1.10 1.55
CA HIS A 91 1.82 2.54 1.61
C HIS A 91 2.89 3.27 0.79
N LEU A 92 2.45 4.08 -0.17
CA LEU A 92 3.31 4.89 -1.01
C LEU A 92 2.83 6.33 -0.98
N SER A 93 3.74 7.27 -0.69
CA SER A 93 3.46 8.71 -0.72
C SER A 93 4.41 9.41 -1.68
N LYS A 94 3.92 10.26 -2.60
CA LYS A 94 4.72 10.98 -3.63
C LYS A 94 5.58 10.11 -4.54
N CYS A 95 5.03 8.98 -4.97
CA CYS A 95 5.67 8.09 -5.93
C CYS A 95 5.09 8.29 -7.34
N ARG A 96 5.92 8.08 -8.36
CA ARG A 96 5.48 7.83 -9.73
C ARG A 96 5.66 6.36 -10.03
N LEU A 97 4.58 5.70 -10.41
CA LEU A 97 4.58 4.30 -10.81
C LEU A 97 4.86 4.26 -12.31
N SER A 98 5.91 3.55 -12.71
CA SER A 98 6.09 3.18 -14.11
C SER A 98 4.99 2.21 -14.53
N PRO A 99 4.55 2.21 -15.80
CA PRO A 99 3.72 1.14 -16.32
C PRO A 99 4.39 -0.20 -16.02
N VAL A 100 3.63 -1.13 -15.41
CA VAL A 100 4.14 -2.45 -15.05
C VAL A 100 3.39 -3.50 -15.83
N GLU A 101 4.07 -4.55 -16.28
CA GLU A 101 3.44 -5.65 -17.04
C GLU A 101 2.58 -6.53 -16.14
N SER A 102 3.03 -6.81 -14.92
CA SER A 102 2.33 -7.66 -13.96
C SER A 102 2.51 -7.17 -12.52
N VAL A 103 1.59 -7.59 -11.66
CA VAL A 103 1.56 -7.32 -10.22
C VAL A 103 1.28 -8.66 -9.53
N ARG A 104 2.08 -9.02 -8.53
CA ARG A 104 2.01 -10.30 -7.82
C ARG A 104 1.61 -10.14 -6.36
N PHE A 105 0.72 -9.19 -6.08
CA PHE A 105 0.24 -8.92 -4.74
C PHE A 105 -0.77 -10.00 -4.28
N GLU A 106 -0.26 -11.20 -4.02
CA GLU A 106 -1.08 -12.35 -3.61
C GLU A 106 -1.62 -12.19 -2.18
N SER A 107 -0.83 -11.56 -1.30
CA SER A 107 -1.17 -11.38 0.11
C SER A 107 -1.74 -10.00 0.47
N LEU A 108 -1.82 -9.07 -0.49
CA LEU A 108 -2.08 -7.66 -0.20
C LEU A 108 -3.51 -7.45 0.31
N ARG A 109 -3.62 -6.87 1.51
CA ARG A 109 -4.88 -6.57 2.19
C ARG A 109 -5.17 -5.08 2.28
N THR A 110 -4.12 -4.26 2.37
CA THR A 110 -4.23 -2.81 2.49
C THR A 110 -3.32 -2.12 1.49
N LEU A 111 -3.91 -1.29 0.63
CA LEU A 111 -3.20 -0.41 -0.28
C LEU A 111 -3.50 1.04 0.08
N THR A 112 -2.45 1.84 0.30
CA THR A 112 -2.56 3.29 0.49
C THR A 112 -1.67 4.01 -0.51
N LEU A 113 -2.29 4.87 -1.31
CA LEU A 113 -1.61 5.70 -2.29
C LEU A 113 -1.88 7.17 -1.96
N GLU A 114 -0.84 7.89 -1.54
CA GLU A 114 -0.90 9.33 -1.26
C GLU A 114 -0.09 10.09 -2.31
N GLN A 115 -0.74 10.96 -3.08
CA GLN A 115 -0.09 11.72 -4.16
C GLN A 115 0.76 10.79 -5.03
N VAL A 116 0.15 9.74 -5.58
CA VAL A 116 0.85 8.77 -6.42
C VAL A 116 0.42 8.96 -7.86
N GLN A 117 1.39 9.15 -8.74
CA GLN A 117 1.17 9.22 -10.18
C GLN A 117 1.17 7.83 -10.79
N PHE A 118 0.09 7.48 -11.46
CA PHE A 118 -0.04 6.26 -12.25
C PHE A 118 -0.86 6.53 -13.50
N ASP A 119 -0.69 5.70 -14.53
CA ASP A 119 -1.65 5.69 -15.63
C ASP A 119 -2.96 5.02 -15.17
N GLY A 120 -4.10 5.54 -15.63
CA GLY A 120 -5.42 5.08 -15.16
C GLY A 120 -5.67 3.60 -15.43
N GLY A 121 -5.10 3.06 -16.51
CA GLY A 121 -5.24 1.64 -16.87
C GLY A 121 -4.54 0.70 -15.89
N THR A 122 -3.33 1.03 -15.46
CA THR A 122 -2.52 0.24 -14.52
C THR A 122 -3.18 0.17 -13.14
N PHE A 123 -3.80 1.27 -12.70
CA PHE A 123 -4.50 1.29 -11.43
C PHE A 123 -5.71 0.37 -11.42
N GLU A 124 -6.65 0.56 -12.35
CA GLU A 124 -7.89 -0.22 -12.40
C GLU A 124 -7.63 -1.71 -12.67
N THR A 125 -6.71 -2.03 -13.60
CA THR A 125 -6.52 -3.43 -14.02
C THR A 125 -5.53 -4.22 -13.15
N LYS A 126 -4.56 -3.56 -12.51
CA LYS A 126 -3.45 -4.27 -11.84
C LYS A 126 -3.38 -4.00 -10.34
N MET A 127 -3.54 -2.76 -9.90
CA MET A 127 -3.48 -2.44 -8.46
C MET A 127 -4.75 -2.88 -7.74
N LEU A 128 -5.91 -2.74 -8.37
CA LEU A 128 -7.18 -3.20 -7.79
C LEU A 128 -7.34 -4.72 -7.87
N GLY A 129 -6.76 -5.37 -8.88
CA GLY A 129 -6.83 -6.83 -9.15
C GLY A 129 -6.26 -7.77 -8.08
N CYS A 130 -5.93 -7.28 -6.90
CA CYS A 130 -5.35 -8.08 -5.82
C CYS A 130 -6.46 -8.88 -5.10
N PRO A 131 -6.41 -10.22 -5.08
CA PRO A 131 -7.54 -11.06 -4.65
C PRO A 131 -7.90 -10.92 -3.17
N LEU A 132 -6.95 -10.52 -2.33
CA LEU A 132 -7.13 -10.37 -0.88
C LEU A 132 -7.30 -8.93 -0.42
N LEU A 133 -7.40 -7.96 -1.34
CA LEU A 133 -7.50 -6.54 -1.00
C LEU A 133 -8.78 -6.26 -0.23
N ARG A 134 -8.65 -5.71 0.99
CA ARG A 134 -9.79 -5.37 1.86
C ARG A 134 -9.94 -3.88 2.10
N ARG A 135 -8.84 -3.13 2.03
CA ARG A 135 -8.81 -1.70 2.27
C ARG A 135 -8.03 -0.99 1.18
N LEU A 136 -8.66 0.01 0.59
CA LEU A 136 -8.07 0.91 -0.40
C LEU A 136 -8.22 2.34 0.09
N ASN A 137 -7.09 3.04 0.22
CA ASN A 137 -7.06 4.45 0.58
C ASN A 137 -6.34 5.24 -0.52
N LEU A 138 -7.01 6.26 -1.05
CA LEU A 138 -6.53 7.12 -2.13
C LEU A 138 -6.52 8.57 -1.67
N TYR A 139 -5.32 9.12 -1.51
CA TYR A 139 -5.09 10.52 -1.13
C TYR A 139 -4.32 11.24 -2.23
N SER A 140 -4.85 11.26 -3.46
CA SER A 140 -4.16 11.89 -4.59
C SER A 140 -4.63 13.33 -4.85
N TRP A 141 -3.94 14.03 -5.74
CA TRP A 141 -4.26 15.40 -6.18
C TRP A 141 -4.53 15.51 -7.69
N ASP A 142 -4.47 14.41 -8.42
CA ASP A 142 -4.52 14.40 -9.89
C ASP A 142 -5.45 13.32 -10.45
N LEU A 143 -6.19 12.62 -9.59
CA LEU A 143 -7.18 11.66 -10.03
C LEU A 143 -8.36 12.39 -10.65
N ARG A 144 -8.73 11.96 -11.86
CA ARG A 144 -9.91 12.49 -12.57
C ARG A 144 -11.09 11.55 -12.47
N ASN A 145 -10.86 10.29 -12.80
CA ASN A 145 -11.88 9.27 -12.79
C ASN A 145 -11.38 8.15 -11.88
N VAL A 146 -12.21 7.74 -10.93
CA VAL A 146 -11.93 6.61 -10.05
C VAL A 146 -13.04 5.60 -10.23
N ARG A 147 -12.70 4.41 -10.71
CA ARG A 147 -13.62 3.28 -10.81
C ARG A 147 -13.16 2.18 -9.87
N VAL A 148 -14.07 1.72 -9.04
CA VAL A 148 -13.87 0.55 -8.18
C VAL A 148 -15.02 -0.40 -8.46
N SER A 149 -14.71 -1.63 -8.88
CA SER A 149 -15.73 -2.63 -9.18
C SER A 149 -15.42 -3.97 -8.51
N GLU A 150 -16.45 -4.78 -8.34
CA GLU A 150 -16.35 -6.10 -7.73
C GLU A 150 -15.41 -7.02 -8.53
N GLU A 151 -15.40 -6.92 -9.85
CA GLU A 151 -14.52 -7.74 -10.70
C GLU A 151 -13.04 -7.42 -10.45
N ALA A 152 -12.74 -6.14 -10.21
CA ALA A 152 -11.38 -5.71 -9.92
C ALA A 152 -10.99 -6.09 -8.48
N SER A 153 -11.87 -5.86 -7.49
CA SER A 153 -11.55 -6.06 -6.07
C SER A 153 -12.70 -6.76 -5.32
N PRO A 154 -12.89 -8.09 -5.49
CA PRO A 154 -14.04 -8.80 -4.94
C PRO A 154 -14.06 -8.88 -3.40
N GLY A 155 -12.89 -8.71 -2.77
CA GLY A 155 -12.72 -8.75 -1.31
C GLY A 155 -12.81 -7.39 -0.61
N LEU A 156 -13.05 -6.29 -1.35
CA LEU A 156 -12.92 -4.94 -0.82
C LEU A 156 -14.05 -4.62 0.18
N LYS A 157 -13.66 -4.14 1.36
CA LYS A 157 -14.56 -3.79 2.47
C LYS A 157 -14.53 -2.31 2.83
N HIS A 158 -13.37 -1.68 2.67
CA HIS A 158 -13.17 -0.31 3.09
C HIS A 158 -12.56 0.51 1.97
N PHE A 159 -13.19 1.63 1.66
CA PHE A 159 -12.75 2.55 0.64
C PHE A 159 -12.69 3.98 1.21
N ASP A 160 -11.53 4.61 1.08
CA ASP A 160 -11.28 6.00 1.45
C ASP A 160 -10.71 6.75 0.24
N LEU A 161 -11.36 7.84 -0.15
CA LEU A 161 -10.90 8.74 -1.19
C LEU A 161 -10.91 10.18 -0.67
N CYS A 162 -9.76 10.84 -0.71
CA CYS A 162 -9.60 12.21 -0.27
C CYS A 162 -8.81 13.01 -1.30
N ASP A 163 -9.45 14.01 -1.92
CA ASP A 163 -8.78 14.92 -2.85
C ASP A 163 -9.47 16.29 -2.89
N PHE A 164 -8.83 17.28 -2.27
CA PHE A 164 -9.37 18.65 -2.16
C PHE A 164 -9.09 19.54 -3.36
N LYS A 165 -8.34 19.06 -4.37
CA LYS A 165 -7.99 19.91 -5.52
C LYS A 165 -9.23 20.13 -6.39
N ARG A 166 -9.55 21.38 -6.73
CA ARG A 166 -10.70 21.68 -7.60
C ARG A 166 -10.34 21.37 -9.06
N ILE A 167 -10.55 20.11 -9.45
CA ILE A 167 -10.49 19.68 -10.85
C ILE A 167 -11.94 19.52 -11.32
N GLU A 168 -12.28 20.16 -12.44
CA GLU A 168 -13.60 20.07 -13.05
C GLU A 168 -13.84 18.68 -13.66
N GLY A 169 -15.07 18.17 -13.53
CA GLY A 169 -15.49 16.93 -14.16
C GLY A 169 -14.94 15.65 -13.53
N ARG A 170 -14.44 15.71 -12.29
CA ARG A 170 -14.00 14.49 -11.61
C ARG A 170 -15.17 13.59 -11.27
N SER A 171 -15.03 12.31 -11.56
CA SER A 171 -16.07 11.33 -11.26
C SER A 171 -15.55 10.16 -10.45
N ILE A 172 -16.46 9.58 -9.69
CA ILE A 172 -16.25 8.32 -8.99
C ILE A 172 -17.37 7.35 -9.28
N GLU A 173 -17.02 6.12 -9.63
CA GLU A 173 -17.91 4.97 -9.77
C GLU A 173 -17.50 3.90 -8.77
N ILE A 174 -18.44 3.48 -7.92
CA ILE A 174 -18.27 2.36 -6.99
C ILE A 174 -19.34 1.32 -7.29
N ASP A 175 -18.91 0.14 -7.73
CA ASP A 175 -19.74 -1.03 -8.04
C ASP A 175 -19.24 -2.23 -7.22
N VAL A 176 -19.30 -2.08 -5.88
CA VAL A 176 -18.86 -3.09 -4.92
C VAL A 176 -19.93 -3.25 -3.84
N PRO A 177 -20.91 -4.16 -4.02
CA PRO A 177 -22.12 -4.21 -3.19
C PRO A 177 -21.88 -4.67 -1.74
N TYR A 178 -20.68 -5.18 -1.44
CA TYR A 178 -20.30 -5.72 -0.13
C TYR A 178 -19.39 -4.80 0.69
N LEU A 179 -19.18 -3.55 0.25
CA LEU A 179 -18.45 -2.55 1.04
C LEU A 179 -19.11 -2.35 2.40
N GLU A 180 -18.28 -2.23 3.43
CA GLU A 180 -18.69 -2.00 4.81
C GLU A 180 -18.58 -0.52 5.18
N THR A 181 -17.57 0.18 4.65
CA THR A 181 -17.34 1.61 4.90
C THR A 181 -16.87 2.34 3.65
N VAL A 182 -17.47 3.50 3.38
CA VAL A 182 -17.05 4.43 2.33
C VAL A 182 -16.83 5.80 2.93
N PHE A 183 -15.67 6.37 2.67
CA PHE A 183 -15.32 7.74 3.02
C PHE A 183 -14.84 8.47 1.76
N ILE A 184 -15.50 9.55 1.37
CA ILE A 184 -15.12 10.36 0.22
C ILE A 184 -15.11 11.83 0.63
N THR A 185 -13.98 12.50 0.40
CA THR A 185 -13.83 13.92 0.63
C THR A 185 -13.28 14.62 -0.62
N GLY A 186 -13.93 15.70 -1.02
CA GLY A 186 -13.54 16.56 -2.13
C GLY A 186 -14.62 16.66 -3.21
N PRO A 187 -14.46 17.59 -4.18
CA PRO A 187 -15.43 17.83 -5.25
C PRO A 187 -15.39 16.69 -6.28
N TRP A 188 -16.06 15.59 -5.94
CA TRP A 188 -16.24 14.40 -6.76
C TRP A 188 -17.69 14.30 -7.23
N ILE A 189 -17.92 13.97 -8.49
CA ILE A 189 -19.24 13.64 -9.02
C ILE A 189 -19.42 12.14 -8.85
N TRP A 190 -20.35 11.72 -7.98
CA TRP A 190 -20.67 10.30 -7.88
C TRP A 190 -21.52 9.90 -9.09
N SER A 191 -20.91 9.14 -9.99
CA SER A 191 -21.57 8.51 -11.13
C SER A 191 -21.92 7.06 -10.78
N HIS A 192 -23.13 6.65 -11.14
CA HIS A 192 -23.57 5.28 -10.94
C HIS A 192 -23.90 4.67 -12.30
N ARG A 193 -23.39 3.45 -12.56
CA ARG A 193 -23.56 2.79 -13.86
C ARG A 193 -24.82 1.95 -13.95
N GLN A 194 -25.25 1.35 -12.83
CA GLN A 194 -26.44 0.51 -12.78
C GLN A 194 -27.67 1.31 -12.33
N SER A 195 -28.88 0.79 -12.47
CA SER A 195 -30.09 1.52 -12.07
C SER A 195 -30.38 1.46 -10.57
N THR A 196 -29.49 0.84 -9.78
CA THR A 196 -29.74 0.52 -8.37
C THR A 196 -28.49 0.75 -7.53
N PHE A 197 -28.52 1.77 -6.67
CA PHE A 197 -27.54 1.98 -5.61
C PHE A 197 -27.73 0.84 -4.60
N LEU A 198 -26.89 -0.20 -4.58
CA LEU A 198 -27.09 -1.37 -3.71
C LEU A 198 -25.80 -1.72 -2.96
N PHE A 199 -25.72 -1.28 -1.71
CA PHE A 199 -24.69 -1.68 -0.78
C PHE A 199 -25.29 -2.47 0.37
N SER A 200 -25.37 -3.78 0.18
CA SER A 200 -26.00 -4.72 1.12
C SER A 200 -25.35 -4.81 2.50
N ARG A 201 -24.09 -4.35 2.63
CA ARG A 201 -23.29 -4.45 3.87
C ARG A 201 -22.76 -3.11 4.37
N LEU A 202 -23.12 -2.00 3.72
CA LEU A 202 -22.58 -0.69 4.07
C LEU A 202 -23.12 -0.26 5.43
N THR A 203 -22.21 -0.02 6.37
CA THR A 203 -22.52 0.43 7.73
C THR A 203 -22.24 1.91 7.93
N ARG A 204 -21.30 2.47 7.14
CA ARG A 204 -20.90 3.87 7.22
C ARG A 204 -20.64 4.47 5.84
N LEU A 205 -21.29 5.59 5.57
CA LEU A 205 -21.13 6.40 4.38
C LEU A 205 -20.85 7.85 4.77
N ASP A 206 -19.65 8.31 4.50
CA ASP A 206 -19.24 9.69 4.79
C ASP A 206 -18.84 10.37 3.49
N LEU A 207 -19.61 11.37 3.07
CA LEU A 207 -19.41 12.14 1.86
C LEU A 207 -19.23 13.60 2.26
N TYR A 208 -18.10 14.21 1.87
CA TYR A 208 -17.81 15.61 2.15
C TYR A 208 -17.48 16.33 0.86
N SER A 209 -18.28 17.33 0.50
CA SER A 209 -18.16 18.06 -0.76
C SER A 209 -18.36 17.20 -2.02
N VAL A 210 -19.04 16.05 -1.90
CA VAL A 210 -19.37 15.16 -3.03
C VAL A 210 -20.67 15.60 -3.68
N ILE A 211 -20.69 15.61 -5.01
CA ILE A 211 -21.86 15.93 -5.82
C ILE A 211 -22.59 14.62 -6.14
N LEU A 212 -23.76 14.44 -5.53
CA LEU A 212 -24.70 13.37 -5.86
C LEU A 212 -25.75 13.87 -6.86
N SER A 213 -26.14 13.03 -7.80
CA SER A 213 -27.38 13.28 -8.56
C SER A 213 -28.60 13.11 -7.63
N SER A 214 -29.72 13.78 -7.94
CA SER A 214 -30.96 13.61 -7.17
C SER A 214 -31.39 12.14 -7.11
N GLY A 215 -31.31 11.43 -8.24
CA GLY A 215 -31.60 9.99 -8.29
C GLY A 215 -30.69 9.14 -7.41
N SER A 216 -29.38 9.44 -7.35
CA SER A 216 -28.45 8.74 -6.45
C SER A 216 -28.79 8.97 -4.98
N PHE A 217 -29.18 10.20 -4.64
CA PHE A 217 -29.56 10.57 -3.28
C PHE A 217 -30.86 9.85 -2.85
N ASP A 218 -31.86 9.81 -3.72
CA ASP A 218 -33.15 9.16 -3.44
C ASP A 218 -33.03 7.63 -3.25
N LEU A 219 -31.98 7.02 -3.80
CA LEU A 219 -31.71 5.59 -3.66
C LEU A 219 -30.96 5.23 -2.38
N LEU A 220 -30.34 6.19 -1.66
CA LEU A 220 -29.59 5.92 -0.42
C LEU A 220 -30.41 5.14 0.63
N PRO A 221 -31.68 5.50 0.94
CA PRO A 221 -32.46 4.83 1.97
C PRO A 221 -32.82 3.38 1.63
N PHE A 222 -33.01 3.09 0.34
CA PHE A 222 -33.39 1.76 -0.13
C PHE A 222 -32.17 0.89 -0.46
N GLY A 223 -31.06 1.53 -0.79
CA GLY A 223 -29.85 0.91 -1.27
C GLY A 223 -28.92 0.37 -0.20
N CYS A 224 -29.03 0.88 1.03
CA CYS A 224 -28.10 0.59 2.12
C CYS A 224 -28.84 0.11 3.38
N PRO A 225 -29.41 -1.12 3.39
CA PRO A 225 -30.26 -1.58 4.49
C PRO A 225 -29.53 -1.70 5.84
N THR A 226 -28.20 -1.78 5.84
CA THR A 226 -27.37 -1.91 7.04
C THR A 226 -26.74 -0.60 7.51
N LEU A 227 -27.09 0.54 6.88
CA LEU A 227 -26.43 1.82 7.12
C LEU A 227 -26.72 2.31 8.54
N ALA A 228 -25.66 2.45 9.34
CA ALA A 228 -25.74 2.92 10.72
C ALA A 228 -25.25 4.37 10.88
N SER A 229 -24.43 4.85 9.96
CA SER A 229 -23.85 6.20 9.99
C SER A 229 -23.85 6.80 8.58
N LEU A 230 -24.41 8.00 8.46
CA LEU A 230 -24.44 8.77 7.21
C LEU A 230 -24.00 10.21 7.49
N THR A 231 -22.99 10.66 6.76
CA THR A 231 -22.58 12.07 6.71
C THR A 231 -22.56 12.53 5.26
N LEU A 232 -23.13 13.70 4.96
CA LEU A 232 -23.25 14.29 3.63
C LEU A 232 -22.80 15.77 3.63
#